data_AF-A0A380FC87-F1
#
_entry.id   AF-A0A380FC87-F1
#
_cell.length_a   1.000
_cell.length_b   1.000
_cell.length_c   1.000
_cell.angle_alpha   90.00
_cell.angle_beta   90.00
_cell.angle_gamma   90.00
#
_symmetry.space_group_name_H-M   'P 1'
#
loop_
_entity.id
_entity.type
_entity.pdbx_description
1 polymer ?
#
loop_
_entity_poly.entity_id
_entity_poly.type
_entity_poly.pdbx_seq_one_letter_code
_entity_poly.pdbx_strand_id
1 'polypeptide(L)'
;MLQYNWEEVHQEAEVLEHRVSHLFVERLDKLLEYPITCPHGGVIPRNNQYKELYTNNLLSFEAGDKVTIKRVRDRTELLVYLTSKDILIDEEVSIV
;
A
#
# COMPACT_ATOMS: atom_id res chain seq x y z
N MET A 1 -1.02 -6.59 -15.11
CA MET A 1 -1.64 -6.75 -13.77
C MET A 1 -3.12 -7.05 -13.95
N LEU A 2 -3.74 -7.72 -12.99
CA LEU A 2 -5.11 -8.27 -13.10
C LEU A 2 -6.24 -7.22 -13.04
N GLN A 3 -5.90 -5.93 -13.09
CA GLN A 3 -6.83 -4.78 -13.16
C GLN A 3 -7.79 -4.65 -11.97
N TYR A 4 -7.36 -5.11 -10.79
CA TYR A 4 -8.07 -4.88 -9.53
C TYR A 4 -7.89 -3.43 -9.05
N ASN A 5 -8.94 -2.85 -8.49
CA ASN A 5 -8.86 -1.64 -7.68
C ASN A 5 -8.43 -1.95 -6.23
N TRP A 6 -8.18 -0.93 -5.41
CA TRP A 6 -7.67 -1.11 -4.04
C TRP A 6 -8.60 -1.94 -3.15
N GLU A 7 -9.92 -1.78 -3.29
CA GLU A 7 -10.91 -2.55 -2.51
C GLU A 7 -10.91 -4.02 -2.93
N GLU A 8 -10.94 -4.28 -4.24
CA GLU A 8 -10.97 -5.64 -4.77
C GLU A 8 -9.65 -6.38 -4.42
N VAL A 9 -8.49 -5.70 -4.49
CA VAL A 9 -7.20 -6.29 -4.07
C VAL A 9 -7.23 -6.70 -2.61
N HIS A 10 -7.75 -5.85 -1.72
CA HIS A 10 -7.77 -6.13 -0.28
C HIS A 10 -8.59 -7.39 0.04
N GLN A 11 -9.81 -7.47 -0.50
CA GLN A 11 -10.71 -8.60 -0.25
C GLN A 11 -10.13 -9.92 -0.78
N GLU A 12 -9.61 -9.92 -2.01
CA GLU A 12 -9.01 -11.13 -2.60
C GLU A 12 -7.71 -11.54 -1.91
N ALA A 13 -6.88 -10.57 -1.50
CA ALA A 13 -5.63 -10.85 -0.80
C ALA A 13 -5.86 -11.56 0.54
N GLU A 14 -6.86 -11.14 1.32
CA GLU A 14 -7.23 -11.76 2.60
C GLU A 14 -7.68 -13.23 2.44
N VAL A 15 -8.39 -13.53 1.34
CA VAL A 15 -8.78 -14.91 1.01
C VAL A 15 -7.57 -15.76 0.60
N LEU A 16 -6.66 -15.18 -0.18
CA LEU A 16 -5.50 -15.89 -0.72
C LEU A 16 -4.39 -16.11 0.31
N GLU A 17 -4.13 -15.15 1.21
CA GLU A 17 -2.97 -15.17 2.10
C GLU A 17 -2.90 -16.42 2.99
N HIS A 18 -4.07 -16.98 3.34
CA HIS A 18 -4.18 -18.19 4.15
C HIS A 18 -4.24 -19.49 3.34
N ARG A 19 -4.27 -19.41 2.01
CA ARG A 19 -4.54 -20.54 1.10
C ARG A 19 -3.43 -20.81 0.08
N VAL A 20 -2.46 -19.91 -0.04
CA VAL A 20 -1.32 -20.08 -0.94
C VAL A 20 -0.12 -20.70 -0.22
N SER A 21 0.69 -21.46 -0.95
CA SER A 21 1.93 -22.03 -0.42
C SER A 21 3.07 -21.03 -0.46
N HIS A 22 4.10 -21.22 0.38
CA HIS A 22 5.31 -20.39 0.36
C HIS A 22 5.97 -20.37 -1.02
N LEU A 23 6.05 -21.52 -1.70
CA LEU A 23 6.62 -21.64 -3.05
C LEU A 23 5.84 -20.80 -4.08
N PHE A 24 4.51 -20.71 -3.94
CA PHE A 24 3.70 -19.86 -4.80
C PHE A 24 4.05 -18.38 -4.60
N VAL A 25 4.13 -17.95 -3.34
CA VAL A 25 4.49 -16.57 -2.98
C VAL A 25 5.88 -16.20 -3.51
N GLU A 26 6.90 -17.04 -3.31
CA GLU A 26 8.26 -16.81 -3.82
C GLU A 26 8.31 -16.65 -5.35
N ARG A 27 7.56 -17.49 -6.08
CA ARG A 27 7.51 -17.43 -7.55
C ARG A 27 6.75 -16.21 -8.05
N LEU A 28 5.66 -15.85 -7.38
CA LEU A 28 4.89 -14.64 -7.70
C LEU A 28 5.75 -13.38 -7.45
N ASP A 29 6.43 -13.34 -6.33
CA ASP A 29 7.31 -12.23 -5.97
C ASP A 29 8.46 -12.05 -6.97
N LYS A 30 9.08 -13.16 -7.42
CA LYS A 30 10.03 -13.14 -8.53
C LYS A 30 9.41 -12.66 -9.85
N LEU A 31 8.19 -13.12 -10.16
CA LEU A 31 7.45 -12.71 -11.36
C LEU A 31 7.16 -11.21 -11.38
N LEU A 32 6.94 -10.61 -10.21
CA LEU A 32 6.72 -9.17 -10.02
C LEU A 32 8.03 -8.38 -9.93
N GLU A 33 9.17 -9.01 -10.20
CA GLU A 33 10.51 -8.38 -10.15
C GLU A 33 10.89 -7.86 -8.75
N TYR A 34 10.48 -8.57 -7.71
CA TYR A 34 10.83 -8.28 -6.31
C TYR A 34 10.46 -6.86 -5.87
N PRO A 35 9.17 -6.47 -5.93
CA PRO A 35 8.75 -5.14 -5.52
C PRO A 35 9.12 -4.88 -4.06
N ILE A 36 9.43 -3.61 -3.76
CA ILE A 36 9.82 -3.17 -2.42
C ILE A 36 8.59 -2.83 -1.58
N THR A 37 7.54 -2.29 -2.20
CA THR A 37 6.30 -1.86 -1.54
C THR A 37 5.08 -2.51 -2.18
N CYS A 38 4.02 -2.67 -1.40
CA CYS A 38 2.70 -3.03 -1.91
C CYS A 38 2.03 -1.82 -2.60
N PRO A 39 0.88 -2.02 -3.28
CA PRO A 39 0.14 -0.93 -3.91
C PRO A 39 -0.26 0.22 -2.97
N HIS A 40 -0.32 -0.03 -1.66
CA HIS A 40 -0.65 0.96 -0.62
C HIS A 40 0.59 1.66 -0.03
N GLY A 41 1.80 1.37 -0.53
CA GLY A 41 3.06 1.98 -0.11
C GLY A 41 3.70 1.36 1.14
N GLY A 42 3.12 0.31 1.72
CA GLY A 42 3.72 -0.46 2.81
C GLY A 42 4.85 -1.36 2.32
N VAL A 43 5.92 -1.52 3.10
CA VAL A 43 7.05 -2.39 2.74
C VAL A 43 6.63 -3.85 2.68
N ILE A 44 7.05 -4.54 1.62
CA ILE A 44 6.91 -6.00 1.50
C ILE A 44 8.07 -6.62 2.29
N PRO A 45 7.81 -7.29 3.42
CA PRO A 45 8.86 -7.84 4.27
C PRO A 45 9.56 -9.01 3.57
N ARG A 46 10.87 -9.10 3.78
CA ARG A 46 11.71 -10.21 3.30
C ARG A 46 12.53 -10.75 4.45
N ASN A 47 12.69 -12.08 4.52
CA ASN A 47 13.53 -12.74 5.53
C ASN A 47 13.16 -12.35 6.99
N ASN A 48 11.86 -12.20 7.28
CA ASN A 48 11.35 -11.73 8.58
C ASN A 48 11.85 -10.34 9.02
N GLN A 49 12.44 -9.56 8.12
CA GLN A 49 12.79 -8.17 8.40
C GLN A 49 11.66 -7.28 7.93
N TYR A 50 11.11 -6.51 8.88
CA TYR A 50 10.11 -5.49 8.61
C TYR A 50 10.60 -4.16 9.18
N LYS A 51 10.83 -3.20 8.29
CA LYS A 51 11.14 -1.82 8.62
C LYS A 51 10.47 -0.94 7.59
N GLU A 52 9.53 -0.12 8.03
CA GLU A 52 8.79 0.76 7.13
C GLU A 52 9.67 1.90 6.60
N LEU A 53 9.52 2.21 5.31
CA LEU A 53 10.25 3.28 4.63
C LEU A 53 9.64 4.65 4.93
N TYR A 54 8.31 4.71 5.03
CA TYR A 54 7.55 5.95 5.18
C TYR A 54 6.89 5.98 6.56
N THR A 55 7.47 6.79 7.45
CA THR A 55 7.09 6.86 8.87
C THR A 55 6.54 8.21 9.31
N ASN A 56 6.71 9.26 8.49
CA ASN A 56 6.21 10.59 8.81
C ASN A 56 4.67 10.58 8.70
N ASN A 57 4.00 11.02 9.76
CA ASN A 57 2.55 11.05 9.83
C ASN A 57 2.04 12.37 9.22
N LEU A 58 0.87 12.36 8.59
CA LEU A 58 0.21 13.57 8.11
C LEU A 58 0.10 14.66 9.19
N LEU A 59 -0.10 14.26 10.46
CA LEU A 59 -0.20 15.16 11.60
C LEU A 59 1.11 15.90 11.97
N SER A 60 2.25 15.55 11.36
CA SER A 60 3.52 16.26 11.58
C SER A 60 3.75 17.43 10.63
N PHE A 61 2.82 17.68 9.70
CA PHE A 61 2.90 18.77 8.72
C PHE A 61 1.97 19.93 9.12
N GLU A 62 2.31 21.12 8.66
CA GLU A 62 1.56 22.34 8.93
C GLU A 62 0.69 22.74 7.73
N ALA A 63 -0.36 23.52 7.98
CA ALA A 63 -1.18 24.08 6.90
C ALA A 63 -0.32 24.93 5.96
N GLY A 64 -0.45 24.72 4.66
CA GLY A 64 0.38 25.31 3.62
C GLY A 64 1.50 24.40 3.13
N ASP A 65 1.83 23.31 3.85
CA ASP A 65 2.80 22.33 3.37
C ASP A 65 2.30 21.60 2.13
N LYS A 66 3.23 21.27 1.23
CA LYS A 66 3.01 20.35 0.12
C LYS A 66 3.69 19.04 0.43
N VAL A 67 2.95 17.95 0.35
CA VAL A 67 3.43 16.61 0.69
C VAL A 67 3.05 15.61 -0.39
N THR A 68 3.84 14.57 -0.55
CA THR A 68 3.49 13.42 -1.41
C THR A 68 2.97 12.28 -0.54
N ILE A 69 1.81 11.73 -0.87
CA ILE A 69 1.26 10.57 -0.17
C ILE A 69 2.07 9.33 -0.57
N LYS A 70 2.99 8.89 0.30
CA LYS A 70 3.84 7.71 0.03
C LYS A 70 3.30 6.39 0.54
N ARG A 71 2.42 6.43 1.55
CA ARG A 71 1.87 5.23 2.19
C ARG A 71 0.57 5.54 2.90
N VAL A 72 -0.36 4.60 2.86
CA VAL A 72 -1.58 4.60 3.67
C VAL A 72 -1.71 3.30 4.44
N ARG A 73 -2.52 3.30 5.50
CA ARG A 73 -2.83 2.05 6.22
C ARG A 73 -3.83 1.25 5.43
N ASP A 74 -3.63 -0.05 5.37
CA ASP A 74 -4.51 -0.99 4.69
C ASP A 74 -5.77 -1.25 5.55
N ARG A 75 -6.76 -0.35 5.44
CA ARG A 75 -8.06 -0.42 6.11
C ARG A 75 -9.14 -0.07 5.10
N THR A 76 -10.09 -0.96 4.87
CA THR A 76 -11.14 -0.80 3.85
C THR A 76 -11.82 0.56 3.91
N GLU A 77 -12.27 1.00 5.09
CA GLU A 77 -12.94 2.30 5.27
C GLU A 77 -12.06 3.49 4.87
N LEU A 78 -10.75 3.43 5.17
CA LEU A 78 -9.81 4.47 4.78
C LEU A 78 -9.57 4.47 3.27
N LEU A 79 -9.39 3.29 2.67
CA LEU A 79 -9.17 3.17 1.23
C LEU A 79 -10.37 3.69 0.44
N VAL A 80 -11.59 3.30 0.84
CA VAL A 80 -12.85 3.82 0.26
C VAL A 80 -12.94 5.34 0.39
N TYR A 81 -12.63 5.89 1.57
CA TYR A 81 -12.62 7.33 1.78
C TYR A 81 -11.62 8.04 0.85
N LEU A 82 -10.38 7.58 0.77
CA LEU A 82 -9.35 8.19 -0.07
C LEU A 82 -9.69 8.11 -1.56
N THR A 83 -10.16 6.95 -2.04
CA THR A 83 -10.63 6.79 -3.42
C THR A 83 -11.80 7.72 -3.74
N SER A 84 -12.75 7.93 -2.80
CA SER A 84 -13.86 8.88 -2.99
C SER A 84 -13.43 10.35 -3.08
N LYS A 85 -12.19 10.64 -2.70
CA LYS A 85 -11.56 11.97 -2.77
C LYS A 85 -10.51 12.07 -3.87
N ASP A 86 -10.40 11.05 -4.72
CA ASP A 86 -9.37 10.91 -5.75
C ASP A 86 -7.93 10.99 -5.21
N ILE A 87 -7.72 10.64 -3.93
CA ILE A 87 -6.39 10.67 -3.29
C ILE A 87 -5.69 9.32 -3.50
N LEU A 88 -4.55 9.33 -4.19
CA LEU A 88 -3.76 8.14 -4.53
C LEU A 88 -2.34 8.17 -3.94
N ILE A 89 -1.68 7.01 -3.99
CA ILE A 89 -0.24 6.92 -3.70
C ILE A 89 0.54 7.67 -4.77
N ASP A 90 1.63 8.30 -4.35
CA ASP A 90 2.52 9.16 -5.14
C ASP A 90 1.91 10.47 -5.64
N GLU A 91 0.72 10.82 -5.16
CA GLU A 91 0.08 12.10 -5.42
C GLU A 91 0.62 13.22 -4.52
N GLU A 92 0.81 14.41 -5.08
CA GLU A 92 1.13 15.63 -4.32
C GLU A 92 -0.18 16.29 -3.84
N VAL A 93 -0.28 16.52 -2.54
CA VAL A 93 -1.41 17.20 -1.90
C VAL A 93 -0.93 18.37 -1.07
N SER A 94 -1.78 19.39 -0.96
CA SER A 94 -1.56 20.53 -0.08
C SER A 94 -2.30 20.31 1.24
N ILE A 95 -1.62 20.55 2.36
CA ILE A 95 -2.26 20.61 3.68
C ILE A 95 -2.98 21.95 3.80
N VAL A 96 -4.27 21.92 4.17
CA VAL A 96 -5.13 23.11 4.31
C VAL A 96 -5.59 23.33 5.74
#